data_AF-A0A9W8D9B5-F1
#
_entry.id   AF-A0A9W8D9B5-F1
#
_cell.length_a   1.000
_cell.length_b   1.000
_cell.length_c   1.000
_cell.angle_alpha   90.00
_cell.angle_beta   90.00
_cell.angle_gamma   90.00
#
_symmetry.space_group_name_H-M   'P 1'
#
loop_
_entity.id
_entity.type
_entity.pdbx_description
1 polymer ?
#
loop_
_entity_poly.entity_id
_entity_poly.type
_entity_poly.pdbx_seq_one_letter_code
_entity_poly.pdbx_strand_id
1 'polypeptide(L)'
;MDIKGKGKAKDPSLTPAGSNVGSDGLTAEEQLYQETVHRLQKSYSKKIKPLEQAYCFEGFHSAPLTAQDIGSKPMILLLGQYSTGKTTFVEYLLGESYPGAHVGIEPTTDRFVAIMNGPEPKVIPGHAAAVSGDLPFSGLTKFGTKFLSRFQVAQLNNPLLSNLTLIDTPGILSGSKQIQRGYDFTSVINWFAERSDLVLLLFDGYKLDISDEFKGAIQSLRGHEDKVRIVLNKCDQINQQQLMRVYGALMWSLGKVIPTPEVNRVYLGSFWPKYKTPVGTVYEDNIDLLTSEQRDLLRDLRSIPKNAALRRVNEIVKRARQARVHAHIIGHLRSELPSMFGKNKKAKAMLDDLPAEFRKIQVKYNLPPGDFPNPEAFKQDLEAFKIADFNKFSQRLIANADEALASDFPRLMQKFPTGNNPAGNFGFPDSGSSSQDEATPSARFSEKQRMPAPSVHVPYPPPYSAMAASTSTSRNPFGEDTDGNPGILRFRTLFDGNCDPKSKVVSADSARNVLSQSGLPTELLREVWAIADWDSRGELDQVQFEVAMRICERLKAHEPLDASKYSVFAELGLLNRFHGQSS
;
A
#
# COMPACT_ATOMS: atom_id res chain seq x y z
N MET A 1 64.62 -24.54 30.87
CA MET A 1 64.03 -23.36 31.53
C MET A 1 62.61 -23.24 31.04
N ASP A 2 61.69 -23.71 31.87
CA ASP A 2 60.25 -23.49 31.76
C ASP A 2 59.91 -22.00 31.80
N ILE A 3 58.84 -21.60 31.11
CA ILE A 3 57.75 -20.77 31.67
C ILE A 3 56.47 -21.04 30.85
N LYS A 4 55.41 -21.43 31.58
CA LYS A 4 54.06 -21.76 31.15
C LYS A 4 53.27 -20.52 30.68
N GLY A 5 52.43 -20.68 29.66
CA GLY A 5 51.32 -19.79 29.33
C GLY A 5 50.03 -20.60 29.09
N LYS A 6 49.06 -20.44 29.98
CA LYS A 6 47.81 -21.20 30.08
C LYS A 6 46.91 -21.05 28.85
N GLY A 7 46.24 -22.15 28.48
CA GLY A 7 45.19 -22.17 27.46
C GLY A 7 43.95 -21.37 27.84
N LYS A 8 43.29 -20.82 26.81
CA LYS A 8 41.88 -20.44 26.84
C LYS A 8 41.10 -21.37 25.93
N ALA A 9 40.09 -22.02 26.48
CA ALA A 9 39.12 -22.82 25.75
C ALA A 9 38.39 -21.95 24.71
N LYS A 10 38.25 -22.46 23.48
CA LYS A 10 37.30 -21.93 22.49
C LYS A 10 35.91 -22.39 22.88
N ASP A 11 35.05 -21.43 23.19
CA ASP A 11 33.62 -21.63 23.38
C ASP A 11 32.98 -22.07 22.04
N PRO A 12 32.28 -23.22 21.94
CA PRO A 12 31.71 -23.72 20.70
C PRO A 12 30.28 -23.21 20.49
N SER A 13 30.00 -21.95 20.81
CA SER A 13 28.67 -21.37 20.67
C SER A 13 28.73 -19.95 20.11
N LEU A 14 28.83 -19.83 18.78
CA LEU A 14 28.47 -18.65 17.98
C LEU A 14 28.66 -19.01 16.50
N THR A 15 27.79 -19.87 15.97
CA THR A 15 27.48 -19.85 14.54
C THR A 15 26.59 -18.62 14.29
N PRO A 16 26.90 -17.75 13.31
CA PRO A 16 25.92 -16.77 12.86
C PRO A 16 24.74 -17.58 12.30
N ALA A 17 23.51 -17.24 12.71
CA ALA A 17 22.30 -17.79 12.12
C ALA A 17 22.35 -17.52 10.60
N GLY A 18 22.71 -18.56 9.85
CA GLY A 18 22.83 -18.48 8.41
C GLY A 18 21.47 -18.16 7.80
N SER A 19 21.41 -17.08 7.03
CA SER A 19 20.35 -16.90 6.05
C SER A 19 20.33 -18.14 5.15
N ASN A 20 19.20 -18.86 5.11
CA ASN A 20 18.92 -19.98 4.21
C ASN A 20 18.86 -19.48 2.76
N VAL A 21 20.04 -19.16 2.21
CA VAL A 21 20.25 -18.76 0.83
C VAL A 21 20.67 -20.03 0.08
N GLY A 22 19.91 -20.42 -0.95
CA GLY A 22 20.24 -21.58 -1.78
C GLY A 22 21.53 -21.37 -2.59
N SER A 23 21.97 -22.41 -3.31
CA SER A 23 23.15 -22.37 -4.20
C SER A 23 23.13 -21.21 -5.21
N ASP A 24 21.94 -20.69 -5.50
CA ASP A 24 21.67 -19.70 -6.53
C ASP A 24 21.57 -18.27 -5.96
N GLY A 25 21.89 -18.07 -4.66
CA GLY A 25 21.83 -16.75 -4.03
C GLY A 25 20.42 -16.27 -3.65
N LEU A 26 19.38 -17.08 -3.92
CA LEU A 26 17.98 -16.78 -3.61
C LEU A 26 17.55 -17.36 -2.26
N THR A 27 16.66 -16.66 -1.57
CA THR A 27 15.92 -17.17 -0.42
C THR A 27 14.91 -18.24 -0.84
N ALA A 28 14.49 -19.10 0.10
CA ALA A 28 13.47 -20.11 -0.17
C ALA A 28 12.13 -19.50 -0.66
N GLU A 29 11.78 -18.31 -0.19
CA GLU A 29 10.57 -17.58 -0.59
C GLU A 29 10.68 -17.07 -2.04
N GLU A 30 11.84 -16.56 -2.45
CA GLU A 30 12.10 -16.15 -3.83
C GLU A 30 12.12 -17.33 -4.80
N GLN A 31 12.69 -18.48 -4.39
CA GLN A 31 12.64 -19.70 -5.20
C GLN A 31 11.20 -20.19 -5.41
N LEU A 32 10.40 -20.18 -4.34
CA LEU A 32 8.98 -20.54 -4.42
C LEU A 32 8.20 -19.56 -5.31
N TYR A 33 8.50 -18.26 -5.23
CA TYR A 33 7.92 -17.23 -6.09
C TYR A 33 8.23 -17.52 -7.56
N GLN A 34 9.50 -17.71 -7.91
CA GLN A 34 9.93 -17.97 -9.29
C GLN A 34 9.33 -19.25 -9.86
N GLU A 35 9.31 -20.34 -9.07
CA GLU A 35 8.68 -21.59 -9.48
C GLU A 35 7.17 -21.41 -9.73
N THR A 36 6.49 -20.67 -8.86
CA THR A 36 5.05 -20.39 -8.98
C THR A 36 4.76 -19.57 -10.24
N VAL A 37 5.49 -18.47 -10.44
CA VAL A 37 5.36 -17.62 -11.62
C VAL A 37 5.61 -18.41 -12.90
N HIS A 38 6.65 -19.24 -12.94
CA HIS A 38 6.96 -20.07 -14.11
C HIS A 38 5.83 -21.05 -14.45
N ARG A 39 5.27 -21.73 -13.43
CA ARG A 39 4.12 -22.62 -13.63
C ARG A 39 2.87 -21.85 -14.06
N LEU A 40 2.66 -20.66 -13.52
CA LEU A 40 1.53 -19.78 -13.88
C LEU A 40 1.63 -19.32 -15.34
N GLN A 41 2.80 -18.87 -15.79
CA GLN A 41 3.10 -18.54 -17.19
C GLN A 41 2.80 -19.72 -18.13
N LYS A 42 3.22 -20.93 -17.74
CA LYS A 42 2.96 -22.15 -18.51
C LYS A 42 1.47 -22.49 -18.60
N SER A 43 0.73 -22.40 -17.49
CA SER A 43 -0.71 -22.66 -17.48
C SER A 43 -1.46 -21.62 -18.31
N TYR A 44 -1.18 -20.32 -18.11
CA TYR A 44 -1.80 -19.24 -18.88
C TYR A 44 -1.53 -19.38 -20.39
N SER A 45 -0.27 -19.53 -20.80
CA SER A 45 0.11 -19.60 -22.22
C SER A 45 -0.49 -20.81 -22.95
N LYS A 46 -0.64 -21.95 -22.28
CA LYS A 46 -1.16 -23.19 -22.89
C LYS A 46 -2.68 -23.32 -22.83
N LYS A 47 -3.31 -22.81 -21.77
CA LYS A 47 -4.73 -23.09 -21.48
C LYS A 47 -5.63 -21.86 -21.61
N ILE A 48 -5.16 -20.66 -21.27
CA ILE A 48 -5.99 -19.45 -21.25
C ILE A 48 -5.77 -18.58 -22.50
N LYS A 49 -4.51 -18.29 -22.85
CA LYS A 49 -4.16 -17.44 -24.00
C LYS A 49 -4.79 -17.92 -25.33
N PRO A 50 -4.82 -19.23 -25.67
CA PRO A 50 -5.47 -19.69 -26.89
C PRO A 50 -6.99 -19.46 -26.88
N LEU A 51 -7.63 -19.50 -25.71
CA LEU A 51 -9.05 -19.18 -25.56
C LEU A 51 -9.29 -17.69 -25.82
N GLU A 52 -8.49 -16.81 -25.20
CA GLU A 52 -8.59 -15.36 -25.40
C GLU A 52 -8.46 -14.99 -26.89
N GLN A 53 -7.47 -15.57 -27.57
CA GLN A 53 -7.24 -15.32 -28.99
C GLN A 53 -8.36 -15.87 -29.87
N ALA A 54 -8.86 -17.08 -29.58
CA ALA A 54 -9.91 -17.70 -30.38
C ALA A 54 -11.23 -16.92 -30.35
N TYR A 55 -11.53 -16.21 -29.27
CA TYR A 55 -12.78 -15.45 -29.13
C TYR A 55 -12.59 -13.94 -29.09
N CYS A 56 -11.46 -13.43 -29.60
CA CYS A 56 -11.17 -12.00 -29.72
C CYS A 56 -11.33 -11.24 -28.38
N PHE A 57 -10.87 -11.84 -27.28
CA PHE A 57 -11.01 -11.26 -25.93
C PHE A 57 -10.46 -9.83 -25.82
N GLU A 58 -9.35 -9.54 -26.51
CA GLU A 58 -8.75 -8.19 -26.56
C GLU A 58 -9.70 -7.12 -27.10
N GLY A 59 -10.63 -7.49 -27.99
CA GLY A 59 -11.60 -6.55 -28.56
C GLY A 59 -12.67 -6.06 -27.58
N PHE A 60 -12.84 -6.75 -26.46
CA PHE A 60 -13.87 -6.48 -25.43
C PHE A 60 -13.26 -6.20 -24.05
N HIS A 61 -12.03 -6.65 -23.85
CA HIS A 61 -11.34 -6.61 -22.58
C HIS A 61 -9.92 -6.10 -22.80
N SER A 62 -8.90 -6.91 -22.55
CA SER A 62 -7.50 -6.49 -22.64
C SER A 62 -6.64 -7.47 -23.41
N ALA A 63 -5.56 -6.96 -23.97
CA ALA A 63 -4.59 -7.72 -24.76
C ALA A 63 -4.06 -8.94 -23.98
N PRO A 64 -3.75 -10.06 -24.67
CA PRO A 64 -3.17 -11.23 -24.02
C PRO A 64 -1.88 -10.90 -23.28
N LEU A 65 -1.74 -11.45 -22.07
CA LEU A 65 -0.55 -11.24 -21.26
C LEU A 65 0.67 -11.94 -21.88
N THR A 66 1.81 -11.27 -21.81
CA THR A 66 3.12 -11.83 -22.12
C THR A 66 3.68 -12.59 -20.92
N ALA A 67 4.73 -13.39 -21.12
CA ALA A 67 5.42 -14.03 -20.00
C ALA A 67 6.02 -12.97 -19.05
N GLN A 68 6.52 -11.87 -19.62
CA GLN A 68 7.06 -10.72 -18.89
C GLN A 68 5.98 -10.04 -18.04
N ASP A 69 4.76 -9.87 -18.55
CA ASP A 69 3.65 -9.31 -17.75
C ASP A 69 3.42 -10.16 -16.49
N ILE A 70 3.34 -11.48 -16.66
CA ILE A 70 3.05 -12.42 -15.55
C ILE A 70 4.23 -12.51 -14.56
N GLY A 71 5.47 -12.47 -15.07
CA GLY A 71 6.68 -12.59 -14.26
C GLY A 71 7.25 -11.27 -13.76
N SER A 72 6.60 -10.16 -14.05
CA SER A 72 7.01 -8.84 -13.57
C SER A 72 6.90 -8.75 -12.06
N LYS A 73 7.86 -8.03 -11.46
CA LYS A 73 7.78 -7.66 -10.04
C LYS A 73 6.50 -6.86 -9.78
N PRO A 74 5.97 -6.90 -8.56
CA PRO A 74 4.80 -6.13 -8.20
C PRO A 74 4.91 -4.66 -8.57
N MET A 75 3.87 -4.12 -9.20
CA MET A 75 3.84 -2.74 -9.66
C MET A 75 2.92 -1.89 -8.78
N ILE A 76 3.40 -0.72 -8.36
CA ILE A 76 2.60 0.27 -7.63
C ILE A 76 2.44 1.49 -8.52
N LEU A 77 1.20 1.77 -8.92
CA LEU A 77 0.85 2.92 -9.77
C LEU A 77 0.45 4.11 -8.92
N LEU A 78 1.12 5.26 -9.10
CA LEU A 78 0.74 6.51 -8.44
C LEU A 78 -0.08 7.36 -9.40
N LEU A 79 -1.29 7.75 -9.02
CA LEU A 79 -2.15 8.66 -9.77
C LEU A 79 -2.54 9.85 -8.91
N GLY A 80 -2.77 10.99 -9.54
CA GLY A 80 -3.17 12.20 -8.84
C GLY A 80 -2.95 13.43 -9.69
N GLN A 81 -3.63 14.50 -9.34
CA GLN A 81 -3.47 15.78 -10.03
C GLN A 81 -2.07 16.36 -9.91
N TYR A 82 -1.85 17.42 -10.66
CA TYR A 82 -0.62 18.19 -10.57
C TYR A 82 -0.36 18.66 -9.13
N SER A 83 0.91 18.62 -8.70
CA SER A 83 1.36 19.06 -7.38
C SER A 83 0.82 18.29 -6.15
N THR A 84 0.19 17.11 -6.30
CA THR A 84 -0.25 16.27 -5.16
C THR A 84 0.86 15.54 -4.42
N GLY A 85 2.11 15.61 -4.93
CA GLY A 85 3.29 15.04 -4.28
C GLY A 85 3.63 13.60 -4.68
N LYS A 86 3.22 13.12 -5.87
CA LYS A 86 3.56 11.77 -6.38
C LYS A 86 5.07 11.50 -6.41
N THR A 87 5.83 12.34 -7.10
CA THR A 87 7.29 12.21 -7.19
C THR A 87 7.96 12.30 -5.82
N THR A 88 7.52 13.23 -4.98
CA THR A 88 7.99 13.39 -3.59
C THR A 88 7.68 12.17 -2.73
N PHE A 89 6.52 11.55 -2.92
CA PHE A 89 6.13 10.31 -2.25
C PHE A 89 7.02 9.13 -2.68
N VAL A 90 7.36 9.04 -3.97
CA VAL A 90 8.31 8.02 -4.45
C VAL A 90 9.68 8.22 -3.83
N GLU A 91 10.22 9.44 -3.84
CA GLU A 91 11.49 9.78 -3.21
C GLU A 91 11.47 9.50 -1.69
N TYR A 92 10.33 9.72 -1.04
CA TYR A 92 10.13 9.39 0.37
C TYR A 92 10.25 7.88 0.62
N LEU A 93 9.64 7.05 -0.24
CA LEU A 93 9.76 5.59 -0.14
C LEU A 93 11.17 5.08 -0.43
N LEU A 94 11.83 5.66 -1.44
CA LEU A 94 13.19 5.29 -1.83
C LEU A 94 14.24 5.73 -0.81
N GLY A 95 13.99 6.83 -0.10
CA GLY A 95 14.96 7.50 0.76
C GLY A 95 15.98 8.37 -0.01
N GLU A 96 15.91 8.37 -1.33
CA GLU A 96 16.82 9.07 -2.26
C GLU A 96 16.05 9.56 -3.50
N SER A 97 16.69 10.35 -4.36
CA SER A 97 16.12 10.73 -5.66
C SER A 97 16.45 9.69 -6.72
N TYR A 98 15.66 9.63 -7.79
CA TYR A 98 15.83 8.65 -8.87
C TYR A 98 16.18 9.33 -10.21
N PRO A 99 16.86 8.63 -11.15
CA PRO A 99 17.23 9.21 -12.44
C PRO A 99 16.03 9.71 -13.24
N GLY A 100 16.10 10.96 -13.69
CA GLY A 100 15.00 11.59 -14.42
C GLY A 100 13.84 12.10 -13.55
N ALA A 101 13.98 12.06 -12.21
CA ALA A 101 13.07 12.76 -11.32
C ALA A 101 13.16 14.28 -11.57
N HIS A 102 12.01 14.96 -11.62
CA HIS A 102 11.94 16.41 -11.70
C HIS A 102 10.79 16.94 -10.85
N VAL A 103 11.13 17.52 -9.70
CA VAL A 103 10.16 18.12 -8.77
C VAL A 103 10.23 19.64 -8.92
N GLY A 104 9.17 20.25 -9.43
CA GLY A 104 9.02 21.71 -9.47
C GLY A 104 7.56 22.16 -9.32
N ILE A 105 7.36 23.47 -9.16
CA ILE A 105 6.07 24.13 -8.87
C ILE A 105 5.26 24.39 -10.17
N GLU A 106 5.90 24.28 -11.33
CA GLU A 106 5.29 24.24 -12.67
C GLU A 106 5.17 22.79 -13.17
N PRO A 107 4.33 22.45 -14.18
CA PRO A 107 4.16 21.07 -14.70
C PRO A 107 5.48 20.38 -15.09
N THR A 108 6.22 19.82 -14.12
CA THR A 108 7.59 19.31 -14.31
C THR A 108 7.61 17.84 -14.68
N THR A 109 6.67 17.04 -14.17
CA THR A 109 6.51 15.62 -14.55
C THR A 109 5.47 15.52 -15.65
N ASP A 110 5.93 15.55 -16.91
CA ASP A 110 5.12 15.31 -18.11
C ASP A 110 5.30 13.90 -18.68
N ARG A 111 5.99 13.03 -17.94
CA ARG A 111 6.35 11.66 -18.32
C ARG A 111 5.82 10.61 -17.36
N PHE A 112 5.51 9.46 -17.91
CA PHE A 112 5.40 8.22 -17.14
C PHE A 112 6.80 7.70 -16.87
N VAL A 113 7.11 7.41 -15.61
CA VAL A 113 8.40 6.89 -15.20
C VAL A 113 8.20 5.55 -14.50
N ALA A 114 8.68 4.47 -15.12
CA ALA A 114 8.77 3.18 -14.47
C ALA A 114 10.10 3.08 -13.71
N ILE A 115 10.04 3.01 -12.39
CA ILE A 115 11.20 3.07 -11.50
C ILE A 115 11.47 1.65 -11.03
N MET A 116 12.61 1.11 -11.46
CA MET A 116 12.95 -0.31 -11.37
C MET A 116 14.35 -0.50 -10.80
N ASN A 117 14.62 -1.70 -10.30
CA ASN A 117 15.98 -2.04 -9.90
C ASN A 117 16.89 -2.11 -11.12
N GLY A 118 18.11 -1.62 -10.99
CA GLY A 118 19.18 -1.86 -11.94
C GLY A 118 20.55 -1.75 -11.28
N PRO A 119 21.59 -2.31 -11.88
CA PRO A 119 22.94 -2.34 -11.30
C PRO A 119 23.53 -0.94 -11.15
N GLU A 120 23.12 -0.01 -12.00
CA GLU A 120 23.63 1.36 -12.07
C GLU A 120 22.50 2.35 -12.37
N PRO A 121 22.58 3.59 -11.84
CA PRO A 121 21.61 4.63 -12.12
C PRO A 121 21.56 4.99 -13.61
N LYS A 122 20.44 4.75 -14.28
CA LYS A 122 20.27 5.15 -15.69
C LYS A 122 18.81 5.40 -16.09
N VAL A 123 18.63 6.13 -17.18
CA VAL A 123 17.32 6.35 -17.82
C VAL A 123 17.29 5.62 -19.16
N ILE A 124 16.28 4.79 -19.36
CA ILE A 124 16.01 4.10 -20.63
C ILE A 124 14.82 4.79 -21.30
N PRO A 125 14.99 5.37 -22.51
CA PRO A 125 13.89 5.99 -23.23
C PRO A 125 12.77 5.00 -23.56
N GLY A 126 11.52 5.48 -23.61
CA GLY A 126 10.35 4.61 -23.81
C GLY A 126 10.39 3.78 -25.10
N HIS A 127 10.95 4.31 -26.19
CA HIS A 127 11.17 3.55 -27.42
C HIS A 127 12.07 2.33 -27.21
N ALA A 128 13.17 2.49 -26.47
CA ALA A 128 14.08 1.39 -26.15
C ALA A 128 13.44 0.41 -25.15
N ALA A 129 12.70 0.93 -24.18
CA ALA A 129 12.00 0.11 -23.20
C ALA A 129 10.92 -0.78 -23.85
N ALA A 130 10.22 -0.27 -24.87
CA ALA A 130 9.15 -0.98 -25.55
C ALA A 130 9.65 -2.06 -26.55
N VAL A 131 10.94 -2.10 -26.87
CA VAL A 131 11.53 -3.17 -27.70
C VAL A 131 12.44 -4.10 -26.91
N SER A 132 12.66 -3.82 -25.62
CA SER A 132 13.46 -4.67 -24.76
C SER A 132 12.74 -5.98 -24.45
N GLY A 133 13.43 -7.11 -24.62
CA GLY A 133 12.94 -8.44 -24.24
C GLY A 133 12.88 -8.67 -22.73
N ASP A 134 13.63 -7.86 -21.97
CA ASP A 134 13.81 -8.00 -20.53
C ASP A 134 12.84 -7.13 -19.72
N LEU A 135 12.16 -6.17 -20.37
CA LEU A 135 11.27 -5.22 -19.71
C LEU A 135 9.79 -5.50 -20.05
N PRO A 136 8.86 -5.38 -19.07
CA PRO A 136 7.44 -5.67 -19.27
C PRO A 136 6.68 -4.51 -19.95
N PHE A 137 7.31 -3.81 -20.90
CA PHE A 137 6.76 -2.58 -21.51
C PHE A 137 6.56 -2.67 -23.02
N SER A 138 6.75 -3.85 -23.62
CA SER A 138 6.54 -4.06 -25.06
C SER A 138 5.11 -3.77 -25.51
N GLY A 139 4.13 -4.03 -24.64
CA GLY A 139 2.73 -3.69 -24.88
C GLY A 139 2.44 -2.20 -25.01
N LEU A 140 3.35 -1.31 -24.58
CA LEU A 140 3.17 0.14 -24.70
C LEU A 140 3.34 0.66 -26.13
N THR A 141 3.89 -0.16 -27.05
CA THR A 141 4.02 0.18 -28.48
C THR A 141 2.67 0.57 -29.11
N LYS A 142 1.56 -0.02 -28.64
CA LYS A 142 0.22 0.26 -29.14
C LYS A 142 -0.24 1.71 -28.97
N PHE A 143 0.34 2.45 -28.00
CA PHE A 143 0.02 3.85 -27.76
C PHE A 143 0.79 4.81 -28.68
N GLY A 144 1.66 4.27 -29.54
CA GLY A 144 2.35 5.01 -30.58
C GLY A 144 3.53 5.85 -30.10
N THR A 145 4.22 6.47 -31.05
CA THR A 145 5.48 7.18 -30.84
C THR A 145 5.35 8.39 -29.92
N LYS A 146 4.22 9.11 -30.00
CA LYS A 146 3.94 10.27 -29.14
C LYS A 146 3.94 9.88 -27.65
N PHE A 147 3.28 8.78 -27.30
CA PHE A 147 3.31 8.27 -25.93
C PHE A 147 4.71 7.77 -25.54
N LEU A 148 5.36 6.97 -26.38
CA LEU A 148 6.69 6.42 -26.07
C LEU A 148 7.75 7.51 -25.85
N SER A 149 7.61 8.67 -26.49
CA SER A 149 8.44 9.85 -26.24
C SER A 149 8.24 10.48 -24.85
N ARG A 150 7.12 10.15 -24.18
CA ARG A 150 6.69 10.58 -22.84
C ARG A 150 6.72 9.45 -21.82
N PHE A 151 7.31 8.32 -22.16
CA PHE A 151 7.55 7.19 -21.25
C PHE A 151 9.06 6.99 -21.07
N GLN A 152 9.49 6.62 -19.88
CA GLN A 152 10.87 6.23 -19.61
C GLN A 152 10.94 5.23 -18.46
N VAL A 153 12.04 4.48 -18.41
CA VAL A 153 12.39 3.62 -17.27
C VAL A 153 13.56 4.25 -16.55
N ALA A 154 13.42 4.47 -15.25
CA ALA A 154 14.50 4.87 -14.36
C ALA A 154 14.99 3.63 -13.61
N GLN A 155 16.27 3.31 -13.76
CA GLN A 155 16.91 2.22 -13.03
C GLN A 155 17.86 2.79 -11.98
N LEU A 156 17.88 2.18 -10.79
CA LEU A 156 18.84 2.44 -9.73
C LEU A 156 18.95 1.23 -8.82
N ASN A 157 20.08 1.09 -8.13
CA ASN A 157 20.32 0.01 -7.18
C ASN A 157 19.73 0.38 -5.83
N ASN A 158 18.49 -0.01 -5.58
CA ASN A 158 17.79 0.29 -4.33
C ASN A 158 17.11 -0.99 -3.78
N PRO A 159 17.31 -1.36 -2.50
CA PRO A 159 16.76 -2.58 -1.92
C PRO A 159 15.24 -2.71 -2.03
N LEU A 160 14.50 -1.59 -2.02
CA LEU A 160 13.05 -1.60 -2.19
C LEU A 160 12.68 -2.08 -3.60
N LEU A 161 13.40 -1.61 -4.62
CA LEU A 161 13.15 -1.95 -6.03
C LEU A 161 13.57 -3.37 -6.40
N SER A 162 14.39 -4.03 -5.55
CA SER A 162 14.67 -5.46 -5.69
C SER A 162 13.39 -6.30 -5.65
N ASN A 163 12.34 -5.81 -5.00
CA ASN A 163 11.11 -6.57 -4.78
C ASN A 163 9.85 -5.93 -5.38
N LEU A 164 9.94 -4.73 -5.97
CA LEU A 164 8.80 -4.04 -6.58
C LEU A 164 9.23 -3.06 -7.67
N THR A 165 8.26 -2.56 -8.42
CA THR A 165 8.40 -1.47 -9.40
C THR A 165 7.43 -0.35 -9.03
N LEU A 166 7.89 0.90 -9.06
CA LEU A 166 7.04 2.08 -8.85
C LEU A 166 6.75 2.73 -10.20
N ILE A 167 5.51 3.12 -10.45
CA ILE A 167 5.12 3.87 -11.65
C ILE A 167 4.71 5.28 -11.20
N ASP A 168 5.58 6.26 -11.43
CA ASP A 168 5.26 7.67 -11.26
C ASP A 168 4.60 8.19 -12.54
N THR A 169 3.46 8.86 -12.40
CA THR A 169 2.66 9.32 -13.54
C THR A 169 2.65 10.84 -13.66
N PRO A 170 2.43 11.38 -14.87
CA PRO A 170 2.24 12.80 -15.05
C PRO A 170 1.10 13.34 -14.18
N GLY A 171 1.26 14.55 -13.65
CA GLY A 171 0.16 15.23 -12.97
C GLY A 171 -1.04 15.42 -13.91
N ILE A 172 -2.23 15.01 -13.47
CA ILE A 172 -3.46 15.28 -14.21
C ILE A 172 -3.76 16.78 -14.08
N LEU A 173 -3.88 17.47 -15.22
CA LEU A 173 -4.13 18.91 -15.27
C LEU A 173 -5.62 19.18 -15.10
N SER A 174 -5.98 20.29 -14.47
CA SER A 174 -7.35 20.79 -14.46
C SER A 174 -7.60 21.75 -15.63
N GLY A 175 -8.77 21.63 -16.29
CA GLY A 175 -9.24 22.56 -17.32
C GLY A 175 -8.86 22.24 -18.78
N SER A 176 -9.14 23.20 -19.67
CA SER A 176 -9.08 23.07 -21.16
C SER A 176 -7.70 22.94 -21.79
N LYS A 177 -6.62 22.78 -20.99
CA LYS A 177 -5.26 22.49 -21.49
C LYS A 177 -5.08 21.01 -21.92
N GLN A 178 -6.18 20.26 -22.03
CA GLN A 178 -6.28 18.87 -22.47
C GLN A 178 -5.63 18.55 -23.84
N ILE A 179 -5.45 19.53 -24.73
CA ILE A 179 -5.24 19.26 -26.16
C ILE A 179 -3.80 18.82 -26.53
N GLN A 180 -2.83 18.85 -25.60
CA GLN A 180 -1.39 18.78 -25.97
C GLN A 180 -0.65 17.46 -25.69
N ARG A 181 -1.26 16.43 -25.09
CA ARG A 181 -0.52 15.18 -24.79
C ARG A 181 -0.22 14.34 -26.04
N GLY A 182 -1.16 14.32 -27.00
CA GLY A 182 -1.00 13.59 -28.24
C GLY A 182 -1.10 12.06 -28.10
N TYR A 183 -1.60 11.56 -26.98
CA TYR A 183 -1.95 10.16 -26.74
C TYR A 183 -3.16 10.08 -25.79
N ASP A 184 -3.85 8.94 -25.80
CA ASP A 184 -4.97 8.68 -24.90
C ASP A 184 -4.46 8.35 -23.49
N PHE A 185 -4.54 9.32 -22.58
CA PHE A 185 -4.08 9.17 -21.21
C PHE A 185 -4.88 8.12 -20.43
N THR A 186 -6.21 8.10 -20.58
CA THR A 186 -7.10 7.20 -19.87
C THR A 186 -6.83 5.74 -20.24
N SER A 187 -6.62 5.46 -21.53
CA SER A 187 -6.27 4.12 -21.99
C SER A 187 -4.89 3.66 -21.49
N VAL A 188 -3.93 4.58 -21.34
CA VAL A 188 -2.62 4.27 -20.72
C VAL A 188 -2.77 3.98 -19.23
N ILE A 189 -3.58 4.76 -18.49
CA ILE A 189 -3.85 4.50 -17.07
C ILE A 189 -4.49 3.13 -16.89
N ASN A 190 -5.49 2.79 -17.70
CA ASN A 190 -6.11 1.46 -17.66
C ASN A 190 -5.05 0.36 -17.90
N TRP A 191 -4.17 0.52 -18.89
CA TRP A 191 -3.12 -0.47 -19.17
C TRP A 191 -2.16 -0.70 -18.00
N PHE A 192 -1.74 0.37 -17.30
CA PHE A 192 -0.93 0.24 -16.10
C PHE A 192 -1.73 -0.33 -14.93
N ALA A 193 -2.97 0.14 -14.73
CA ALA A 193 -3.85 -0.34 -13.66
C ALA A 193 -4.09 -1.84 -13.78
N GLU A 194 -4.34 -2.38 -14.98
CA GLU A 194 -4.46 -3.82 -15.25
C GLU A 194 -3.26 -4.62 -14.72
N ARG A 195 -2.05 -4.07 -14.84
CA ARG A 195 -0.79 -4.74 -14.50
C ARG A 195 -0.27 -4.43 -13.09
N SER A 196 -0.78 -3.37 -12.47
CA SER A 196 -0.35 -2.95 -11.13
C SER A 196 -0.98 -3.81 -10.05
N ASP A 197 -0.22 -4.11 -9.02
CA ASP A 197 -0.67 -4.82 -7.83
C ASP A 197 -1.33 -3.88 -6.82
N LEU A 198 -1.05 -2.57 -6.93
CA LEU A 198 -1.66 -1.52 -6.12
C LEU A 198 -1.74 -0.21 -6.90
N VAL A 199 -2.82 0.54 -6.72
CA VAL A 199 -3.00 1.89 -7.27
C VAL A 199 -3.17 2.89 -6.12
N LEU A 200 -2.22 3.82 -5.99
CA LEU A 200 -2.31 4.94 -5.05
C LEU A 200 -2.99 6.13 -5.74
N LEU A 201 -4.16 6.53 -5.25
CA LEU A 201 -4.81 7.79 -5.63
C LEU A 201 -4.42 8.89 -4.64
N LEU A 202 -3.53 9.79 -5.05
CA LEU A 202 -3.01 10.89 -4.24
C LEU A 202 -3.84 12.17 -4.44
N PHE A 203 -4.30 12.72 -3.31
CA PHE A 203 -4.97 14.01 -3.20
C PHE A 203 -4.15 14.96 -2.34
N ASP A 204 -4.31 16.26 -2.59
CA ASP A 204 -3.69 17.32 -1.78
C ASP A 204 -4.70 17.78 -0.72
N GLY A 205 -4.30 17.75 0.56
CA GLY A 205 -5.12 18.18 1.69
C GLY A 205 -5.53 19.64 1.65
N TYR A 206 -4.77 20.49 0.94
CA TYR A 206 -5.05 21.92 0.79
C TYR A 206 -5.91 22.22 -0.45
N LYS A 207 -5.74 21.47 -1.54
CA LYS A 207 -6.46 21.67 -2.83
C LYS A 207 -7.20 20.41 -3.26
N LEU A 208 -8.41 20.25 -2.74
CA LEU A 208 -9.36 19.26 -3.24
C LEU A 208 -10.14 19.80 -4.44
N ASP A 209 -9.57 19.61 -5.62
CA ASP A 209 -10.33 19.62 -6.87
C ASP A 209 -10.38 18.18 -7.39
N ILE A 210 -11.43 17.79 -8.11
CA ILE A 210 -11.42 16.57 -8.93
C ILE A 210 -11.88 16.97 -10.31
N SER A 211 -10.92 17.34 -11.14
CA SER A 211 -11.14 17.68 -12.55
C SER A 211 -11.80 16.53 -13.31
N ASP A 212 -12.51 16.84 -14.40
CA ASP A 212 -13.19 15.82 -15.20
C ASP A 212 -12.21 14.81 -15.84
N GLU A 213 -10.99 15.23 -16.18
CA GLU A 213 -9.94 14.30 -16.62
C GLU A 213 -9.52 13.36 -15.49
N PHE A 214 -9.41 13.86 -14.25
CA PHE A 214 -9.11 12.99 -13.11
C PHE A 214 -10.26 12.03 -12.82
N LYS A 215 -11.52 12.48 -12.94
CA LYS A 215 -12.68 11.58 -12.88
C LYS A 215 -12.60 10.50 -13.95
N GLY A 216 -12.26 10.85 -15.19
CA GLY A 216 -12.07 9.89 -16.29
C GLY A 216 -10.98 8.86 -15.98
N ALA A 217 -9.84 9.31 -15.43
CA ALA A 217 -8.77 8.41 -15.00
C ALA A 217 -9.22 7.49 -13.85
N ILE A 218 -9.96 7.99 -12.85
CA ILE A 218 -10.50 7.15 -11.77
C ILE A 218 -11.54 6.17 -12.30
N GLN A 219 -12.40 6.60 -13.22
CA GLN A 219 -13.39 5.73 -13.89
C GLN A 219 -12.74 4.64 -14.72
N SER A 220 -11.53 4.86 -15.26
CA SER A 220 -10.76 3.81 -15.94
C SER A 220 -10.23 2.72 -15.01
N LEU A 221 -10.29 2.93 -13.69
CA LEU A 221 -9.95 1.91 -12.69
C LEU A 221 -11.14 1.00 -12.35
N ARG A 222 -12.27 1.12 -13.05
CA ARG A 222 -13.43 0.25 -12.85
C ARG A 222 -13.05 -1.22 -13.04
N GLY A 223 -13.47 -2.07 -12.12
CA GLY A 223 -13.08 -3.49 -12.07
C GLY A 223 -11.73 -3.76 -11.40
N HIS A 224 -11.03 -2.71 -10.93
CA HIS A 224 -9.77 -2.75 -10.20
C HIS A 224 -9.85 -2.01 -8.85
N GLU A 225 -11.06 -1.81 -8.32
CA GLU A 225 -11.29 -1.03 -7.10
C GLU A 225 -10.62 -1.66 -5.86
N ASP A 226 -10.51 -2.99 -5.82
CA ASP A 226 -9.95 -3.76 -4.71
C ASP A 226 -8.47 -3.44 -4.41
N LYS A 227 -7.74 -3.02 -5.44
CA LYS A 227 -6.32 -2.62 -5.33
C LYS A 227 -6.09 -1.11 -5.25
N VAL A 228 -7.16 -0.31 -5.20
CA VAL A 228 -7.06 1.14 -5.01
C VAL A 228 -6.86 1.46 -3.53
N ARG A 229 -5.93 2.36 -3.23
CA ARG A 229 -5.73 3.00 -1.93
C ARG A 229 -5.70 4.51 -2.11
N ILE A 230 -6.41 5.23 -1.27
CA ILE A 230 -6.46 6.69 -1.36
C ILE A 230 -5.48 7.28 -0.36
N VAL A 231 -4.71 8.28 -0.76
CA VAL A 231 -3.78 9.00 0.11
C VAL A 231 -4.15 10.48 0.06
N LEU A 232 -4.54 11.04 1.21
CA LEU A 232 -4.66 12.47 1.39
C LEU A 232 -3.32 13.00 1.92
N ASN A 233 -2.54 13.59 1.02
CA ASN A 233 -1.18 14.07 1.29
C ASN A 233 -1.19 15.53 1.76
N LYS A 234 -0.07 15.98 2.35
CA LYS A 234 0.11 17.34 2.88
C LYS A 234 -0.88 17.70 4.00
N CYS A 235 -1.31 16.70 4.77
CA CYS A 235 -2.23 16.94 5.88
C CYS A 235 -1.58 17.76 7.01
N ASP A 236 -0.26 17.84 7.06
CA ASP A 236 0.50 18.75 7.93
C ASP A 236 0.23 20.24 7.64
N GLN A 237 -0.29 20.60 6.46
CA GLN A 237 -0.53 21.99 6.08
C GLN A 237 -1.90 22.54 6.46
N ILE A 238 -2.72 21.74 7.14
CA ILE A 238 -4.07 22.10 7.57
C ILE A 238 -4.31 21.70 9.02
N ASN A 239 -5.10 22.49 9.74
CA ASN A 239 -5.48 22.15 11.13
C ASN A 239 -6.56 21.05 11.17
N GLN A 240 -6.85 20.54 12.37
CA GLN A 240 -7.80 19.45 12.59
C GLN A 240 -9.21 19.74 12.03
N GLN A 241 -9.71 20.98 12.18
CA GLN A 241 -11.03 21.35 11.67
C GLN A 241 -11.08 21.38 10.14
N GLN A 242 -10.03 21.91 9.51
CA GLN A 242 -9.89 21.92 8.07
C GLN A 242 -9.74 20.50 7.52
N LEU A 243 -8.93 19.67 8.17
CA LEU A 243 -8.75 18.26 7.81
C LEU A 243 -10.07 17.51 7.75
N MET A 244 -10.95 17.68 8.73
CA MET A 244 -12.28 17.04 8.73
C MET A 244 -13.18 17.52 7.57
N ARG A 245 -13.12 18.80 7.21
CA ARG A 245 -13.89 19.36 6.07
C ARG A 245 -13.37 18.82 4.74
N VAL A 246 -12.05 18.80 4.58
CA VAL A 246 -11.34 18.29 3.41
C VAL A 246 -11.64 16.80 3.24
N TYR A 247 -11.48 16.00 4.29
CA TYR A 247 -11.81 14.59 4.29
C TYR A 247 -13.26 14.32 3.86
N GLY A 248 -14.22 15.03 4.45
CA GLY A 248 -15.64 14.91 4.08
C GLY A 248 -15.92 15.25 2.61
N ALA A 249 -15.30 16.33 2.10
CA ALA A 249 -15.43 16.73 0.70
C ALA A 249 -14.82 15.71 -0.27
N LEU A 250 -13.68 15.11 0.09
CA LEU A 250 -13.04 14.04 -0.68
C LEU A 250 -13.96 12.83 -0.79
N MET A 251 -14.46 12.34 0.35
CA MET A 251 -15.34 11.15 0.37
C MET A 251 -16.64 11.37 -0.39
N TRP A 252 -17.25 12.55 -0.25
CA TRP A 252 -18.43 12.94 -1.03
C TRP A 252 -18.16 12.93 -2.54
N SER A 253 -16.99 13.41 -2.96
CA SER A 253 -16.61 13.47 -4.37
C SER A 253 -16.29 12.10 -4.93
N LEU A 254 -15.57 11.27 -4.17
CA LEU A 254 -15.25 9.89 -4.55
C LEU A 254 -16.48 8.99 -4.64
N GLY A 255 -17.45 9.15 -3.73
CA GLY A 255 -18.71 8.40 -3.77
C GLY A 255 -19.55 8.65 -5.04
N LYS A 256 -19.30 9.74 -5.77
CA LYS A 256 -19.92 10.01 -7.08
C LYS A 256 -19.17 9.40 -8.25
N VAL A 257 -17.89 9.07 -8.08
CA VAL A 257 -16.99 8.67 -9.18
C VAL A 257 -16.73 7.17 -9.16
N ILE A 258 -16.54 6.59 -7.97
CA ILE A 258 -16.28 5.17 -7.77
C ILE A 258 -17.62 4.47 -7.48
N PRO A 259 -18.14 3.65 -8.43
CA PRO A 259 -19.46 3.05 -8.31
C PRO A 259 -19.42 1.76 -7.47
N THR A 260 -18.87 1.83 -6.27
CA THR A 260 -18.88 0.73 -5.30
C THR A 260 -19.62 1.15 -4.03
N PRO A 261 -20.46 0.28 -3.45
CA PRO A 261 -21.06 0.54 -2.14
C PRO A 261 -20.02 0.53 -1.01
N GLU A 262 -18.83 -0.02 -1.26
CA GLU A 262 -17.77 -0.12 -0.26
C GLU A 262 -16.96 1.18 -0.15
N VAL A 263 -16.68 1.58 1.09
CA VAL A 263 -15.91 2.79 1.36
C VAL A 263 -14.43 2.48 1.27
N ASN A 264 -13.73 3.13 0.32
CA ASN A 264 -12.28 2.99 0.20
C ASN A 264 -11.54 3.61 1.39
N ARG A 265 -10.51 2.92 1.88
CA ARG A 265 -9.61 3.41 2.93
C ARG A 265 -8.81 4.61 2.41
N VAL A 266 -8.84 5.71 3.18
CA VAL A 266 -8.06 6.93 2.91
C VAL A 266 -6.98 7.11 3.96
N TYR A 267 -5.71 7.03 3.57
CA TYR A 267 -4.56 7.29 4.46
C TYR A 267 -4.25 8.78 4.51
N LEU A 268 -4.11 9.30 5.72
CA LEU A 268 -3.72 10.70 5.94
C LEU A 268 -2.21 10.78 6.16
N GLY A 269 -1.54 11.77 5.58
CA GLY A 269 -0.13 11.97 5.89
C GLY A 269 0.53 13.08 5.11
N SER A 270 1.83 13.21 5.35
CA SER A 270 2.72 14.15 4.67
C SER A 270 4.06 13.47 4.41
N PHE A 271 4.27 13.07 3.15
CA PHE A 271 5.34 12.14 2.77
C PHE A 271 6.53 12.90 2.18
N TRP A 272 7.27 13.60 3.03
CA TRP A 272 8.47 14.36 2.66
C TRP A 272 9.75 13.53 2.81
N PRO A 273 10.61 13.43 1.79
CA PRO A 273 11.92 12.79 1.91
C PRO A 273 12.76 13.46 2.99
N LYS A 274 13.55 12.69 3.76
CA LYS A 274 14.36 13.21 4.87
C LYS A 274 15.31 14.34 4.46
N TYR A 275 15.75 14.36 3.20
CA TYR A 275 16.66 15.36 2.65
C TYR A 275 15.96 16.60 2.08
N LYS A 276 14.63 16.67 2.13
CA LYS A 276 13.83 17.83 1.71
C LYS A 276 13.08 18.39 2.91
N THR A 277 13.22 19.69 3.13
CA THR A 277 12.45 20.40 4.17
C THR A 277 10.99 20.52 3.73
N PRO A 278 10.00 20.23 4.61
CA PRO A 278 8.62 20.56 4.36
C PRO A 278 8.45 22.04 4.00
N VAL A 279 7.60 22.34 3.03
CA VAL A 279 7.36 23.71 2.57
C VAL A 279 5.99 24.17 3.10
N GLY A 280 5.96 25.29 3.82
CA GLY A 280 4.73 25.92 4.30
C GLY A 280 4.53 25.83 5.82
N THR A 281 3.36 26.28 6.28
CA THR A 281 2.95 26.16 7.69
C THR A 281 2.70 24.70 8.02
N VAL A 282 3.29 24.23 9.13
CA VAL A 282 3.08 22.88 9.67
C VAL A 282 2.21 22.99 10.91
N TYR A 283 1.05 22.33 10.90
CA TYR A 283 0.15 22.20 12.03
C TYR A 283 0.47 20.91 12.78
N GLU A 284 0.63 21.04 14.10
CA GLU A 284 1.05 19.93 14.97
C GLU A 284 -0.13 19.24 15.67
N ASP A 285 -1.35 19.77 15.51
CA ASP A 285 -2.57 19.31 16.16
C ASP A 285 -3.07 17.94 15.70
N ASN A 286 -2.45 17.35 14.66
CA ASN A 286 -2.80 16.04 14.12
C ASN A 286 -1.62 15.04 14.05
N ILE A 287 -0.46 15.33 14.67
CA ILE A 287 0.77 14.52 14.49
C ILE A 287 0.54 13.04 14.76
N ASP A 288 -0.12 12.69 15.87
CA ASP A 288 -0.34 11.29 16.25
C ASP A 288 -1.20 10.54 15.23
N LEU A 289 -2.26 11.20 14.74
CA LEU A 289 -3.11 10.66 13.68
C LEU A 289 -2.31 10.46 12.40
N LEU A 290 -1.60 11.48 11.92
CA LEU A 290 -0.81 11.40 10.69
C LEU A 290 0.29 10.35 10.77
N THR A 291 0.95 10.23 11.93
CA THR A 291 1.99 9.22 12.17
C THR A 291 1.42 7.82 12.16
N SER A 292 0.25 7.62 12.77
CA SER A 292 -0.44 6.32 12.78
C SER A 292 -0.88 5.92 11.37
N GLU A 293 -1.50 6.84 10.63
CA GLU A 293 -1.97 6.65 9.27
C GLU A 293 -0.84 6.36 8.28
N GLN A 294 0.28 7.08 8.41
CA GLN A 294 1.51 6.84 7.65
C GLN A 294 2.09 5.45 7.94
N ARG A 295 2.11 5.03 9.21
CA ARG A 295 2.57 3.69 9.59
C ARG A 295 1.70 2.60 8.98
N ASP A 296 0.38 2.79 8.95
CA ASP A 296 -0.55 1.85 8.35
C ASP A 296 -0.38 1.76 6.83
N LEU A 297 -0.19 2.88 6.12
CA LEU A 297 0.12 2.87 4.70
C LEU A 297 1.42 2.11 4.42
N LEU A 298 2.49 2.41 5.16
CA LEU A 298 3.78 1.73 5.01
C LEU A 298 3.69 0.23 5.31
N ARG A 299 2.85 -0.18 6.27
CA ARG A 299 2.59 -1.59 6.56
C ARG A 299 1.90 -2.27 5.37
N ASP A 300 0.89 -1.63 4.77
CA ASP A 300 0.20 -2.16 3.59
C ASP A 300 1.18 -2.30 2.41
N LEU A 301 1.96 -1.25 2.12
CA LEU A 301 2.98 -1.25 1.05
C LEU A 301 4.05 -2.34 1.24
N ARG A 302 4.49 -2.60 2.49
CA ARG A 302 5.45 -3.68 2.80
C ARG A 302 4.87 -5.08 2.60
N SER A 303 3.54 -5.23 2.60
CA SER A 303 2.87 -6.51 2.36
C SER A 303 2.82 -6.88 0.88
N ILE A 304 2.97 -5.90 -0.03
CA ILE A 304 2.76 -6.09 -1.47
C ILE A 304 3.70 -7.16 -2.04
N PRO A 305 5.03 -7.12 -1.82
CA PRO A 305 5.92 -8.13 -2.38
C PRO A 305 5.68 -9.54 -1.83
N LYS A 306 5.35 -9.65 -0.54
CA LYS A 306 5.09 -10.94 0.12
C LYS A 306 3.87 -11.66 -0.47
N ASN A 307 2.85 -10.87 -0.82
CA ASN A 307 1.60 -11.38 -1.34
C ASN A 307 1.55 -11.43 -2.88
N ALA A 308 2.64 -11.03 -3.54
CA ALA A 308 2.72 -10.84 -4.99
C ALA A 308 2.34 -12.08 -5.79
N ALA A 309 2.92 -13.25 -5.45
CA ALA A 309 2.66 -14.47 -6.19
C ALA A 309 1.19 -14.90 -6.06
N LEU A 310 0.65 -14.86 -4.84
CA LEU A 310 -0.75 -15.21 -4.60
C LEU A 310 -1.70 -14.25 -5.34
N ARG A 311 -1.43 -12.94 -5.30
CA ARG A 311 -2.20 -11.94 -6.05
C ARG A 311 -2.13 -12.19 -7.54
N ARG A 312 -0.95 -12.49 -8.09
CA ARG A 312 -0.80 -12.80 -9.51
C ARG A 312 -1.59 -14.04 -9.91
N VAL A 313 -1.59 -15.10 -9.07
CA VAL A 313 -2.46 -16.27 -9.29
C VAL A 313 -3.93 -15.84 -9.32
N ASN A 314 -4.39 -15.04 -8.36
CA ASN A 314 -5.77 -14.56 -8.28
C ASN A 314 -6.19 -13.70 -9.49
N GLU A 315 -5.31 -12.81 -9.96
CA GLU A 315 -5.56 -12.00 -11.16
C GLU A 315 -5.73 -12.88 -12.41
N ILE A 316 -4.88 -13.91 -12.57
CA ILE A 316 -5.00 -14.86 -13.67
C ILE A 316 -6.26 -15.72 -13.54
N VAL A 317 -6.67 -16.10 -12.32
CA VAL A 317 -7.95 -16.79 -12.07
C VAL A 317 -9.13 -15.90 -12.50
N LYS A 318 -9.16 -14.63 -12.08
CA LYS A 318 -10.21 -13.66 -12.45
C LYS A 318 -10.29 -13.53 -13.98
N ARG A 319 -9.13 -13.33 -14.62
CA ARG A 319 -9.02 -13.22 -16.09
C ARG A 319 -9.48 -14.50 -16.80
N ALA A 320 -9.10 -15.68 -16.30
CA ALA A 320 -9.51 -16.96 -16.87
C ALA A 320 -11.03 -17.18 -16.77
N ARG A 321 -11.68 -16.78 -15.67
CA ARG A 321 -13.14 -16.82 -15.54
C ARG A 321 -13.82 -15.89 -16.54
N GLN A 322 -13.34 -14.65 -16.66
CA GLN A 322 -13.84 -13.69 -17.64
C GLN A 322 -13.69 -14.21 -19.07
N ALA A 323 -12.51 -14.73 -19.43
CA ALA A 323 -12.25 -15.29 -20.76
C ALA A 323 -13.14 -16.50 -21.06
N ARG A 324 -13.40 -17.35 -20.06
CA ARG A 324 -14.33 -18.47 -20.18
C ARG A 324 -15.76 -18.00 -20.44
N VAL A 325 -16.29 -17.08 -19.64
CA VAL A 325 -17.64 -16.52 -19.85
C VAL A 325 -17.76 -15.83 -21.20
N HIS A 326 -16.77 -15.01 -21.57
CA HIS A 326 -16.69 -14.36 -22.88
C HIS A 326 -16.77 -15.37 -24.03
N ALA A 327 -16.00 -16.45 -23.95
CA ALA A 327 -16.02 -17.51 -24.95
C ALA A 327 -17.39 -18.22 -25.06
N HIS A 328 -18.09 -18.40 -23.93
CA HIS A 328 -19.46 -18.91 -23.95
C HIS A 328 -20.45 -17.93 -24.59
N ILE A 329 -20.33 -16.62 -24.32
CA ILE A 329 -21.16 -15.58 -24.92
C ILE A 329 -20.94 -15.55 -26.44
N ILE A 330 -19.71 -15.35 -26.90
CA ILE A 330 -19.39 -15.27 -28.33
C ILE A 330 -19.74 -16.58 -29.04
N GLY A 331 -19.41 -17.72 -28.44
CA GLY A 331 -19.73 -19.03 -29.01
C GLY A 331 -21.24 -19.28 -29.13
N HIS A 332 -22.03 -18.88 -28.12
CA HIS A 332 -23.49 -18.97 -28.15
C HIS A 332 -24.07 -18.09 -29.25
N LEU A 333 -23.72 -16.80 -29.28
CA LEU A 333 -24.18 -15.86 -30.31
C LEU A 333 -23.82 -16.33 -31.72
N ARG A 334 -22.61 -16.88 -31.90
CA ARG A 334 -22.16 -17.43 -33.18
C ARG A 334 -22.96 -18.66 -33.61
N SER A 335 -23.32 -19.53 -32.65
CA SER A 335 -24.05 -20.78 -32.89
C SER A 335 -25.53 -20.56 -33.22
N GLU A 336 -26.13 -19.49 -32.72
CA GLU A 336 -27.52 -19.11 -32.97
C GLU A 336 -27.74 -18.47 -34.35
N LEU A 337 -26.67 -18.11 -35.08
CA LEU A 337 -26.80 -17.55 -36.42
C LEU A 337 -27.17 -18.61 -37.47
N PRO A 338 -28.17 -18.34 -38.33
CA PRO A 338 -28.54 -19.25 -39.41
C PRO A 338 -27.43 -19.37 -40.46
N SER A 339 -27.25 -20.56 -41.04
CA SER A 339 -26.17 -20.83 -42.00
C SER A 339 -26.30 -20.05 -43.32
N MET A 340 -27.53 -19.82 -43.80
CA MET A 340 -27.81 -19.31 -45.15
C MET A 340 -28.32 -17.86 -45.17
N PHE A 341 -29.56 -17.60 -44.75
CA PHE A 341 -30.20 -16.27 -44.85
C PHE A 341 -30.63 -15.73 -43.48
N GLY A 342 -30.74 -14.41 -43.33
CA GLY A 342 -31.27 -13.77 -42.13
C GLY A 342 -30.29 -13.54 -40.98
N LYS A 343 -28.97 -13.73 -41.20
CA LYS A 343 -27.93 -13.56 -40.17
C LYS A 343 -28.02 -12.20 -39.46
N ASN A 344 -28.13 -11.11 -40.22
CA ASN A 344 -28.20 -9.76 -39.64
C ASN A 344 -29.46 -9.54 -38.81
N LYS A 345 -30.61 -10.09 -39.25
CA LYS A 345 -31.88 -9.99 -38.52
C LYS A 345 -31.82 -10.74 -37.18
N LYS A 346 -31.28 -11.97 -37.18
CA LYS A 346 -31.11 -12.78 -35.96
C LYS A 346 -30.06 -12.18 -35.04
N ALA A 347 -28.93 -11.70 -35.56
CA ALA A 347 -27.91 -10.98 -34.80
C ALA A 347 -28.53 -9.78 -34.08
N LYS A 348 -29.24 -8.91 -34.81
CA LYS A 348 -29.90 -7.75 -34.22
C LYS A 348 -30.90 -8.14 -33.13
N ALA A 349 -31.76 -9.13 -33.37
CA ALA A 349 -32.72 -9.60 -32.38
C ALA A 349 -32.06 -10.11 -31.09
N MET A 350 -30.90 -10.80 -31.19
CA MET A 350 -30.14 -11.23 -30.01
C MET A 350 -29.49 -10.06 -29.26
N LEU A 351 -29.04 -9.03 -29.98
CA LEU A 351 -28.47 -7.82 -29.37
C LEU A 351 -29.53 -6.93 -28.72
N ASP A 352 -30.77 -6.95 -29.22
CA ASP A 352 -31.87 -6.18 -28.66
C ASP A 352 -32.34 -6.75 -27.32
N ASP A 353 -32.17 -8.06 -27.06
CA ASP A 353 -32.42 -8.71 -25.76
C ASP A 353 -31.22 -9.55 -25.29
N LEU A 354 -30.05 -8.91 -25.28
CA LEU A 354 -28.81 -9.51 -24.80
C LEU A 354 -28.90 -10.02 -23.34
N PRO A 355 -29.60 -9.34 -22.40
CA PRO A 355 -29.80 -9.87 -21.05
C PRO A 355 -30.51 -11.23 -21.02
N ALA A 356 -31.48 -11.48 -21.90
CA ALA A 356 -32.10 -12.80 -22.00
C ALA A 356 -31.13 -13.85 -22.55
N GLU A 357 -30.29 -13.50 -23.52
CA GLU A 357 -29.24 -14.40 -24.01
C GLU A 357 -28.24 -14.77 -22.91
N PHE A 358 -27.82 -13.81 -22.07
CA PHE A 358 -26.96 -14.09 -20.92
C PHE A 358 -27.61 -15.06 -19.93
N ARG A 359 -28.90 -14.89 -19.60
CA ARG A 359 -29.64 -15.83 -18.74
C ARG A 359 -29.67 -17.25 -19.32
N LYS A 360 -29.86 -17.40 -20.63
CA LYS A 360 -29.80 -18.72 -21.29
C LYS A 360 -28.43 -19.38 -21.10
N ILE A 361 -27.36 -18.61 -21.27
CA ILE A 361 -25.98 -19.09 -21.12
C ILE A 361 -25.71 -19.49 -19.66
N GLN A 362 -26.14 -18.67 -18.69
CA GLN A 362 -26.00 -18.94 -17.26
C GLN A 362 -26.62 -20.30 -16.89
N VAL A 363 -27.87 -20.53 -17.29
CA VAL A 363 -28.58 -21.79 -17.01
C VAL A 363 -27.94 -22.97 -17.74
N LYS A 364 -27.62 -22.80 -19.04
CA LYS A 364 -27.11 -23.89 -19.88
C LYS A 364 -25.74 -24.40 -19.44
N TYR A 365 -24.86 -23.50 -18.97
CA TYR A 365 -23.48 -23.82 -18.62
C TYR A 365 -23.20 -23.73 -17.12
N ASN A 366 -24.22 -23.49 -16.29
CA ASN A 366 -24.11 -23.29 -14.85
C ASN A 366 -23.06 -22.23 -14.46
N LEU A 367 -23.13 -21.07 -15.11
CA LEU A 367 -22.19 -19.96 -14.90
C LEU A 367 -22.80 -18.92 -13.95
N PRO A 368 -22.03 -18.43 -12.96
CA PRO A 368 -22.54 -17.49 -11.98
C PRO A 368 -22.82 -16.12 -12.62
N PRO A 369 -23.89 -15.42 -12.21
CA PRO A 369 -24.23 -14.12 -12.79
C PRO A 369 -23.15 -13.06 -12.62
N GLY A 370 -22.39 -13.12 -11.51
CA GLY A 370 -21.33 -12.16 -11.20
C GLY A 370 -20.11 -12.23 -12.13
N ASP A 371 -19.94 -13.32 -12.90
CA ASP A 371 -18.85 -13.42 -13.87
C ASP A 371 -19.22 -12.82 -15.23
N PHE A 372 -20.48 -12.41 -15.45
CA PHE A 372 -20.94 -11.83 -16.72
C PHE A 372 -20.66 -10.32 -16.80
N PRO A 373 -20.30 -9.80 -17.99
CA PRO A 373 -20.12 -8.36 -18.19
C PRO A 373 -21.47 -7.63 -18.14
N ASN A 374 -21.43 -6.30 -18.01
CA ASN A 374 -22.62 -5.47 -18.19
C ASN A 374 -23.13 -5.62 -19.64
N PRO A 375 -24.42 -5.99 -19.86
CA PRO A 375 -24.95 -6.23 -21.21
C PRO A 375 -24.85 -5.02 -22.14
N GLU A 376 -25.10 -3.81 -21.63
CA GLU A 376 -25.10 -2.60 -22.44
C GLU A 376 -23.68 -2.24 -22.92
N ALA A 377 -22.70 -2.30 -22.03
CA ALA A 377 -21.29 -2.10 -22.38
C ALA A 377 -20.81 -3.18 -23.37
N PHE A 378 -21.13 -4.44 -23.10
CA PHE A 378 -20.75 -5.54 -23.99
C PHE A 378 -21.38 -5.40 -25.39
N LYS A 379 -22.62 -4.94 -25.47
CA LYS A 379 -23.30 -4.65 -26.75
C LYS A 379 -22.55 -3.57 -27.53
N GLN A 380 -22.13 -2.49 -26.89
CA GLN A 380 -21.38 -1.41 -27.53
C GLN A 380 -20.05 -1.92 -28.12
N ASP A 381 -19.31 -2.72 -27.35
CA ASP A 381 -18.06 -3.32 -27.84
C ASP A 381 -18.31 -4.28 -29.01
N LEU A 382 -19.41 -5.05 -28.95
CA LEU A 382 -19.78 -6.03 -29.97
C LEU A 382 -20.19 -5.40 -31.30
N GLU A 383 -20.66 -4.15 -31.32
CA GLU A 383 -21.03 -3.43 -32.56
C GLU A 383 -19.84 -3.22 -33.51
N ALA A 384 -18.61 -3.22 -32.99
CA ALA A 384 -17.39 -3.16 -33.79
C ALA A 384 -17.11 -4.46 -34.58
N PHE A 385 -17.85 -5.55 -34.30
CA PHE A 385 -17.59 -6.87 -34.85
C PHE A 385 -18.80 -7.44 -35.60
N LYS A 386 -18.52 -8.26 -36.61
CA LYS A 386 -19.55 -9.08 -37.25
C LYS A 386 -19.62 -10.43 -36.53
N ILE A 387 -20.77 -10.72 -35.91
CA ILE A 387 -20.96 -11.98 -35.16
C ILE A 387 -20.66 -13.22 -36.02
N ALA A 388 -20.91 -13.16 -37.34
CA ALA A 388 -20.65 -14.26 -38.26
C ALA A 388 -19.15 -14.62 -38.42
N ASP A 389 -18.26 -13.67 -38.15
CA ASP A 389 -16.81 -13.81 -38.35
C ASP A 389 -16.13 -14.44 -37.13
N PHE A 390 -16.83 -14.55 -35.99
CA PHE A 390 -16.30 -15.26 -34.83
C PHE A 390 -16.17 -16.77 -35.05
N ASN A 391 -15.23 -17.34 -34.31
CA ASN A 391 -15.02 -18.77 -34.25
C ASN A 391 -16.23 -19.50 -33.65
N LYS A 392 -16.51 -20.70 -34.16
CA LYS A 392 -17.49 -21.60 -33.56
C LYS A 392 -17.03 -22.03 -32.17
N PHE A 393 -18.00 -22.36 -31.32
CA PHE A 393 -17.74 -22.87 -29.98
C PHE A 393 -16.82 -24.10 -30.01
N SER A 394 -15.75 -24.06 -29.22
CA SER A 394 -14.70 -25.08 -29.11
C SER A 394 -14.68 -25.63 -27.70
N GLN A 395 -15.22 -26.84 -27.56
CA GLN A 395 -15.29 -27.52 -26.26
C GLN A 395 -13.91 -27.88 -25.71
N ARG A 396 -12.92 -28.11 -26.59
CA ARG A 396 -11.53 -28.35 -26.19
C ARG A 396 -10.91 -27.14 -25.50
N LEU A 397 -11.10 -25.93 -26.05
CA LEU A 397 -10.52 -24.72 -25.45
C LEU A 397 -11.17 -24.40 -24.09
N ILE A 398 -12.48 -24.61 -23.97
CA ILE A 398 -13.20 -24.46 -22.70
C ILE A 398 -12.71 -25.49 -21.67
N ALA A 399 -12.60 -26.76 -22.05
CA ALA A 399 -12.10 -27.81 -21.16
C ALA A 399 -10.68 -27.51 -20.62
N ASN A 400 -9.80 -26.95 -21.47
CA ASN A 400 -8.48 -26.50 -21.03
C ASN A 400 -8.56 -25.39 -19.97
N ALA A 401 -9.45 -24.41 -20.16
CA ALA A 401 -9.63 -23.32 -19.20
C ALA A 401 -10.27 -23.82 -17.89
N ASP A 402 -11.22 -24.75 -17.96
CA ASP A 402 -11.82 -25.39 -16.79
C ASP A 402 -10.79 -26.22 -16.02
N GLU A 403 -9.90 -26.95 -16.70
CA GLU A 403 -8.79 -27.67 -16.06
C GLU A 403 -7.83 -26.69 -15.34
N ALA A 404 -7.54 -25.53 -15.95
CA ALA A 404 -6.72 -24.51 -15.32
C ALA A 404 -7.37 -23.96 -14.04
N LEU A 405 -8.67 -23.66 -14.11
CA LEU A 405 -9.46 -23.11 -12.99
C LEU A 405 -9.69 -24.12 -11.86
N ALA A 406 -9.93 -25.39 -12.20
CA ALA A 406 -10.27 -26.43 -11.23
C ALA A 406 -9.05 -27.12 -10.61
N SER A 407 -7.89 -27.11 -11.28
CA SER A 407 -6.72 -27.89 -10.86
C SER A 407 -5.42 -27.07 -10.82
N ASP A 408 -5.04 -26.43 -11.93
CA ASP A 408 -3.72 -25.78 -12.02
C ASP A 408 -3.57 -24.64 -11.00
N PHE A 409 -4.49 -23.67 -11.02
CA PHE A 409 -4.38 -22.50 -10.13
C PHE A 409 -4.58 -22.86 -8.65
N PRO A 410 -5.57 -23.69 -8.26
CA PRO A 410 -5.69 -24.16 -6.87
C PRO A 410 -4.42 -24.84 -6.33
N ARG A 411 -3.76 -25.67 -7.14
CA ARG A 411 -2.49 -26.32 -6.74
C ARG A 411 -1.35 -25.33 -6.53
N LEU A 412 -1.33 -24.21 -7.27
CA LEU A 412 -0.37 -23.14 -7.04
C LEU A 412 -0.66 -22.40 -5.73
N MET A 413 -1.95 -22.13 -5.43
CA MET A 413 -2.35 -21.45 -4.20
C MET A 413 -2.03 -22.26 -2.93
N GLN A 414 -2.17 -23.59 -2.97
CA GLN A 414 -1.87 -24.49 -1.84
C GLN A 414 -0.41 -24.45 -1.38
N LYS A 415 0.51 -23.96 -2.20
CA LYS A 415 1.93 -23.82 -1.84
C LYS A 415 2.21 -22.63 -0.93
N PHE A 416 1.28 -21.68 -0.81
CA PHE A 416 1.44 -20.51 0.04
C PHE A 416 0.86 -20.81 1.43
N PRO A 417 1.57 -20.48 2.52
CA PRO A 417 1.03 -20.64 3.86
C PRO A 417 -0.24 -19.80 3.98
N THR A 418 -1.37 -20.45 4.26
CA THR A 418 -2.62 -19.80 4.66
C THR A 418 -2.44 -19.25 6.08
N GLY A 419 -1.68 -18.16 6.21
CA GLY A 419 -1.64 -17.41 7.46
C GLY A 419 -3.02 -16.82 7.72
N ASN A 420 -3.65 -17.18 8.84
CA ASN A 420 -4.82 -16.48 9.37
C ASN A 420 -4.53 -14.98 9.40
N ASN A 421 -5.08 -14.23 8.45
CA ASN A 421 -5.05 -12.78 8.47
C ASN A 421 -6.51 -12.30 8.46
N PRO A 422 -7.08 -11.89 9.61
CA PRO A 422 -8.43 -11.34 9.69
C PRO A 422 -8.42 -9.86 9.25
N ALA A 423 -7.94 -9.59 8.04
CA ALA A 423 -7.97 -8.26 7.42
C ALA A 423 -7.92 -8.42 5.90
N GLY A 424 -9.11 -8.47 5.31
CA GLY A 424 -9.33 -8.66 3.88
C GLY A 424 -10.55 -9.52 3.67
N ASN A 425 -11.73 -8.91 3.84
CA ASN A 425 -13.01 -9.51 3.53
C ASN A 425 -13.09 -9.74 2.00
N PHE A 426 -12.41 -10.77 1.50
CA PHE A 426 -12.61 -11.26 0.13
C PHE A 426 -13.95 -11.99 0.13
N GLY A 427 -15.01 -11.25 -0.15
CA GLY A 427 -16.33 -11.79 -0.38
C GLY A 427 -16.32 -12.69 -1.62
N PHE A 428 -16.10 -13.98 -1.42
CA PHE A 428 -16.57 -15.00 -2.35
C PHE A 428 -18.03 -15.29 -2.00
N PRO A 429 -18.98 -15.25 -2.95
CA PRO A 429 -20.29 -15.85 -2.72
C PRO A 429 -20.08 -17.35 -2.61
N ASP A 430 -20.32 -17.88 -1.41
CA ASP A 430 -20.30 -19.30 -1.12
C ASP A 430 -21.44 -19.98 -1.88
N SER A 431 -21.10 -20.93 -2.74
CA SER A 431 -22.07 -21.80 -3.42
C SER A 431 -22.49 -22.88 -2.43
N GLY A 432 -23.74 -22.81 -1.99
CA GLY A 432 -24.22 -23.49 -0.78
C GLY A 432 -24.25 -25.02 -0.78
N SER A 433 -24.42 -25.54 0.44
CA SER A 433 -25.08 -26.80 0.71
C SER A 433 -26.23 -26.54 1.68
N SER A 434 -27.44 -26.68 1.18
CA SER A 434 -28.67 -26.76 1.96
C SER A 434 -28.70 -28.04 2.78
N SER A 435 -28.87 -27.91 4.09
CA SER A 435 -29.48 -28.94 4.92
C SER A 435 -30.55 -28.25 5.77
N GLN A 436 -31.80 -28.62 5.50
CA GLN A 436 -32.95 -28.34 6.36
C GLN A 436 -32.71 -28.99 7.72
N ASP A 437 -33.11 -28.33 8.81
CA ASP A 437 -33.99 -28.93 9.81
C ASP A 437 -34.51 -27.92 10.85
N GLU A 438 -35.83 -27.96 10.98
CA GLU A 438 -36.72 -27.72 12.14
C GLU A 438 -36.84 -26.38 12.89
N ALA A 439 -38.13 -26.02 13.03
CA ALA A 439 -38.72 -24.99 13.90
C ALA A 439 -38.46 -25.28 15.39
N THR A 440 -38.50 -24.34 16.35
CA THR A 440 -39.67 -23.60 16.88
C THR A 440 -39.19 -22.64 18.03
N PRO A 441 -40.03 -21.84 18.73
CA PRO A 441 -39.90 -20.39 18.79
C PRO A 441 -39.34 -19.82 20.12
N SER A 442 -38.77 -18.61 20.06
CA SER A 442 -38.42 -17.83 21.26
C SER A 442 -39.57 -16.87 21.64
N ALA A 443 -39.89 -16.86 22.94
CA ALA A 443 -40.97 -16.11 23.55
C ALA A 443 -40.64 -14.63 23.75
N ARG A 444 -41.71 -13.82 23.67
CA ARG A 444 -41.81 -12.41 24.10
C ARG A 444 -41.35 -12.22 25.54
N PHE A 445 -40.75 -11.06 25.85
CA PHE A 445 -41.21 -10.18 26.94
C PHE A 445 -40.79 -8.70 26.71
N SER A 446 -41.83 -7.87 26.71
CA SER A 446 -42.01 -6.44 27.05
C SER A 446 -41.22 -5.98 28.30
N GLU A 447 -41.00 -4.71 28.67
CA GLU A 447 -41.31 -3.35 28.19
C GLU A 447 -40.79 -2.35 29.27
N LYS A 448 -40.37 -1.15 28.84
CA LYS A 448 -40.27 0.17 29.55
C LYS A 448 -39.67 0.28 30.96
N GLN A 449 -38.76 1.26 31.12
CA GLN A 449 -39.00 2.39 32.06
C GLN A 449 -38.13 3.64 31.80
N ARG A 450 -38.65 4.76 32.31
CA ARG A 450 -38.42 6.18 31.96
C ARG A 450 -37.13 6.80 32.52
N MET A 451 -36.69 7.88 31.85
CA MET A 451 -35.72 8.88 32.32
C MET A 451 -36.27 9.80 33.42
N PRO A 452 -35.35 10.45 34.15
CA PRO A 452 -35.39 11.92 34.28
C PRO A 452 -34.03 12.59 33.97
N ALA A 453 -34.08 13.84 33.48
CA ALA A 453 -32.96 14.83 33.53
C ALA A 453 -32.96 15.52 34.92
N PRO A 454 -31.91 16.23 35.43
CA PRO A 454 -30.99 17.10 34.70
C PRO A 454 -29.53 17.23 35.25
N SER A 455 -28.75 18.14 34.66
CA SER A 455 -27.72 19.03 35.28
C SER A 455 -26.29 18.92 34.75
N VAL A 456 -25.74 20.10 34.45
CA VAL A 456 -24.39 20.38 33.92
C VAL A 456 -23.36 20.38 35.06
N HIS A 457 -22.31 19.55 34.94
CA HIS A 457 -21.01 19.79 35.58
C HIS A 457 -19.91 19.04 34.82
N VAL A 458 -18.81 19.74 34.49
CA VAL A 458 -17.64 19.20 33.78
C VAL A 458 -16.62 18.71 34.81
N PRO A 459 -16.24 17.42 34.85
CA PRO A 459 -15.11 16.95 35.65
C PRO A 459 -13.85 16.77 34.78
N TYR A 460 -12.72 17.24 35.30
CA TYR A 460 -11.38 16.85 34.85
C TYR A 460 -11.18 15.33 35.00
N PRO A 461 -10.46 14.64 34.09
CA PRO A 461 -10.17 13.22 34.24
C PRO A 461 -9.15 12.96 35.36
N PRO A 462 -9.25 11.81 36.08
CA PRO A 462 -8.39 11.46 37.21
C PRO A 462 -7.00 10.96 36.76
N PRO A 463 -6.01 10.90 37.67
CA PRO A 463 -4.68 10.38 37.40
C PRO A 463 -4.71 8.90 37.00
N TYR A 464 -3.93 8.56 35.97
CA TYR A 464 -3.86 7.21 35.39
C TYR A 464 -3.01 6.26 36.25
N SER A 465 -3.44 5.99 37.49
CA SER A 465 -2.86 4.95 38.37
C SER A 465 -3.91 4.04 39.03
N ALA A 466 -5.18 4.10 38.60
CA ALA A 466 -6.27 3.30 39.19
C ALA A 466 -7.00 2.38 38.19
N MET A 467 -6.32 1.86 37.16
CA MET A 467 -6.83 0.77 36.31
C MET A 467 -5.86 -0.40 36.13
N ALA A 468 -4.90 -0.57 37.04
CA ALA A 468 -4.04 -1.76 37.09
C ALA A 468 -4.27 -2.53 38.40
N ALA A 469 -5.43 -3.20 38.50
CA ALA A 469 -5.64 -4.24 39.51
C ALA A 469 -6.68 -5.26 39.04
N SER A 470 -6.29 -6.13 38.11
CA SER A 470 -6.74 -7.54 38.13
C SER A 470 -5.80 -8.39 37.27
N THR A 471 -5.18 -9.35 37.94
CA THR A 471 -4.14 -10.27 37.48
C THR A 471 -4.66 -11.25 36.42
N SER A 472 -4.01 -11.28 35.26
CA SER A 472 -3.62 -12.52 34.58
C SER A 472 -2.40 -12.26 33.69
N THR A 473 -1.44 -13.17 33.76
CA THR A 473 -0.10 -13.15 33.16
C THR A 473 -0.04 -12.63 31.71
N SER A 474 0.51 -11.43 31.50
CA SER A 474 0.93 -10.96 30.17
C SER A 474 2.40 -10.52 30.19
N ARG A 475 3.19 -11.09 29.28
CA ARG A 475 4.52 -10.60 28.92
C ARG A 475 4.50 -9.09 28.66
N ASN A 476 5.58 -8.44 29.06
CA ASN A 476 5.87 -7.02 28.88
C ASN A 476 5.41 -6.50 27.49
N PRO A 477 4.56 -5.46 27.40
CA PRO A 477 4.05 -4.94 26.13
C PRO A 477 5.05 -4.02 25.40
N PHE A 478 6.21 -3.79 26.00
CA PHE A 478 7.38 -3.22 25.35
C PHE A 478 8.37 -4.38 25.20
N GLY A 479 8.55 -4.83 23.96
CA GLY A 479 9.55 -5.84 23.63
C GLY A 479 10.93 -5.42 24.09
N GLU A 480 11.82 -6.40 24.26
CA GLU A 480 13.23 -6.16 24.59
C GLU A 480 13.87 -5.22 23.55
N ASP A 481 14.16 -3.99 24.00
CA ASP A 481 14.97 -3.01 23.28
C ASP A 481 16.36 -3.60 23.00
N THR A 482 16.64 -3.84 21.73
CA THR A 482 18.00 -4.12 21.24
C THR A 482 18.36 -3.17 20.10
N ASP A 483 18.23 -1.86 20.34
CA ASP A 483 19.03 -0.84 19.63
C ASP A 483 20.26 -0.53 20.48
N GLY A 484 21.38 -1.20 20.17
CA GLY A 484 22.64 -1.11 20.90
C GLY A 484 23.39 0.21 20.68
N ASN A 485 22.87 1.32 21.22
CA ASN A 485 23.64 2.55 21.41
C ASN A 485 24.38 2.49 22.77
N PRO A 486 25.73 2.46 22.80
CA PRO A 486 26.52 2.39 24.04
C PRO A 486 26.21 3.52 25.04
N GLY A 487 25.77 4.69 24.56
CA GLY A 487 25.38 5.82 25.41
C GLY A 487 24.09 5.58 26.21
N ILE A 488 23.10 4.93 25.59
CA ILE A 488 21.79 4.66 26.22
C ILE A 488 21.93 3.64 27.35
N LEU A 489 22.72 2.58 27.11
CA LEU A 489 23.02 1.57 28.13
C LEU A 489 23.80 2.16 29.32
N ARG A 490 24.67 3.15 29.07
CA ARG A 490 25.41 3.84 30.13
C ARG A 490 24.50 4.69 31.02
N PHE A 491 23.59 5.48 30.44
CA PHE A 491 22.66 6.30 31.23
C PHE A 491 21.66 5.45 32.02
N ARG A 492 21.18 4.36 31.43
CA ARG A 492 20.34 3.38 32.12
C ARG A 492 21.06 2.75 33.31
N THR A 493 22.32 2.35 33.14
CA THR A 493 23.13 1.82 34.25
C THR A 493 23.32 2.83 35.38
N LEU A 494 23.54 4.10 35.05
CA LEU A 494 23.65 5.18 36.03
C LEU A 494 22.30 5.46 36.73
N PHE A 495 21.19 5.41 36.00
CA PHE A 495 19.86 5.57 36.55
C PHE A 495 19.54 4.44 37.54
N ASP A 496 19.70 3.18 37.13
CA ASP A 496 19.41 2.01 37.97
C ASP A 496 20.27 1.98 39.25
N GLY A 497 21.50 2.51 39.20
CA GLY A 497 22.39 2.61 40.36
C GLY A 497 22.09 3.76 41.34
N ASN A 498 21.28 4.74 40.94
CA ASN A 498 20.99 5.95 41.74
C ASN A 498 19.49 6.21 41.98
N CYS A 499 18.61 5.38 41.41
CA CYS A 499 17.17 5.44 41.64
C CYS A 499 16.76 4.73 42.94
N ASP A 500 15.64 5.15 43.53
CA ASP A 500 15.02 4.40 44.62
C ASP A 500 14.46 3.05 44.09
N PRO A 501 14.80 1.90 44.71
CA PRO A 501 14.41 0.59 44.18
C PRO A 501 12.90 0.34 44.10
N LYS A 502 12.09 1.05 44.90
CA LYS A 502 10.64 0.84 44.99
C LYS A 502 9.88 1.78 44.06
N SER A 503 10.28 3.04 43.99
CA SER A 503 9.59 4.09 43.22
C SER A 503 10.15 4.30 41.82
N LYS A 504 11.36 3.79 41.53
CA LYS A 504 12.02 3.90 40.21
C LYS A 504 12.16 5.34 39.72
N VAL A 505 12.53 6.23 40.63
CA VAL A 505 12.83 7.65 40.37
C VAL A 505 14.12 8.05 41.09
N VAL A 506 14.76 9.11 40.62
CA VAL A 506 15.98 9.69 41.22
C VAL A 506 15.62 11.00 41.91
N SER A 507 15.90 11.09 43.21
CA SER A 507 15.66 12.31 44.00
C SER A 507 16.60 13.45 43.60
N ALA A 508 16.22 14.69 43.91
CA ALA A 508 17.05 15.88 43.65
C ALA A 508 18.48 15.78 44.21
N ASP A 509 18.67 15.20 45.40
CA ASP A 509 20.00 15.05 46.00
C ASP A 509 20.85 13.99 45.28
N SER A 510 20.25 12.86 44.91
CA SER A 510 20.93 11.82 44.12
C SER A 510 21.29 12.31 42.72
N ALA A 511 20.37 13.00 42.05
CA ALA A 511 20.62 13.58 40.73
C ALA A 511 21.69 14.67 40.79
N ARG A 512 21.68 15.54 41.81
CA ARG A 512 22.73 16.55 42.02
C ARG A 512 24.11 15.89 42.17
N ASN A 513 24.20 14.83 42.96
CA ASN A 513 25.45 14.08 43.15
C ASN A 513 25.97 13.51 41.82
N VAL A 514 25.11 12.94 40.98
CA VAL A 514 25.51 12.39 39.67
C VAL A 514 25.84 13.48 38.66
N LEU A 515 24.99 14.51 38.53
CA LEU A 515 25.20 15.60 37.58
C LEU A 515 26.44 16.44 37.92
N SER A 516 26.80 16.59 39.19
CA SER A 516 28.02 17.29 39.61
C SER A 516 29.31 16.63 39.10
N GLN A 517 29.30 15.32 38.85
CA GLN A 517 30.44 14.59 38.28
C GLN A 517 30.70 14.97 36.81
N SER A 518 29.78 15.71 36.17
CA SER A 518 30.00 16.30 34.86
C SER A 518 31.08 17.40 34.90
N GLY A 519 31.35 18.03 36.05
CA GLY A 519 32.32 19.13 36.16
C GLY A 519 31.82 20.47 35.59
N LEU A 520 30.52 20.59 35.30
CA LEU A 520 29.90 21.83 34.86
C LEU A 520 29.66 22.78 36.06
N PRO A 521 29.67 24.12 35.84
CA PRO A 521 29.29 25.10 36.86
C PRO A 521 27.91 24.81 37.47
N THR A 522 27.77 25.08 38.77
CA THR A 522 26.53 24.81 39.53
C THR A 522 25.32 25.54 38.95
N GLU A 523 25.52 26.74 38.41
CA GLU A 523 24.50 27.54 37.75
C GLU A 523 23.90 26.83 36.52
N LEU A 524 24.75 26.23 35.67
CA LEU A 524 24.29 25.47 34.51
C LEU A 524 23.60 24.16 34.90
N LEU A 525 24.11 23.47 35.93
CA LEU A 525 23.47 22.24 36.43
C LEU A 525 22.07 22.51 36.97
N ARG A 526 21.83 23.68 37.58
CA ARG A 526 20.50 24.10 38.02
C ARG A 526 19.55 24.33 36.85
N GLU A 527 20.04 24.91 35.74
CA GLU A 527 19.24 25.10 34.53
C GLU A 527 18.92 23.76 33.84
N VAL A 528 19.89 22.84 33.76
CA VAL A 528 19.65 21.48 33.25
C VAL A 528 18.61 20.74 34.09
N TRP A 529 18.66 20.87 35.43
CA TRP A 529 17.64 20.32 36.31
C TRP A 529 16.25 20.88 36.01
N ALA A 530 16.10 22.20 35.89
CA ALA A 530 14.82 22.84 35.60
C ALA A 530 14.24 22.42 34.22
N ILE A 531 15.11 22.12 33.26
CA ILE A 531 14.73 21.61 31.95
C ILE A 531 14.25 20.15 32.03
N ALA A 532 14.95 19.32 32.80
CA ALA A 532 14.65 17.89 32.92
C ALA A 532 13.42 17.61 33.81
N ASP A 533 13.26 18.33 34.92
CA ASP A 533 12.09 18.24 35.82
C ASP A 533 10.91 19.08 35.27
N TRP A 534 10.49 18.77 34.04
CA TRP A 534 9.51 19.58 33.31
C TRP A 534 8.12 19.64 33.94
N ASP A 535 7.81 18.76 34.88
CA ASP A 535 6.56 18.75 35.65
C ASP A 535 6.76 19.10 37.14
N SER A 536 7.96 19.59 37.50
CA SER A 536 8.28 20.16 38.82
C SER A 536 7.97 19.22 39.99
N ARG A 537 8.27 17.93 39.84
CA ARG A 537 8.04 16.92 40.89
C ARG A 537 9.13 16.92 41.95
N GLY A 538 10.30 17.48 41.65
CA GLY A 538 11.48 17.38 42.50
C GLY A 538 12.21 16.04 42.41
N GLU A 539 11.78 15.15 41.51
CA GLU A 539 12.32 13.81 41.27
C GLU A 539 12.26 13.47 39.78
N LEU A 540 13.32 12.83 39.26
CA LEU A 540 13.43 12.48 37.83
C LEU A 540 13.10 11.01 37.59
N ASP A 541 12.21 10.75 36.64
CA ASP A 541 12.05 9.41 36.07
C ASP A 541 13.19 9.08 35.09
N GLN A 542 13.18 7.86 34.53
CA GLN A 542 14.25 7.39 33.64
C GLN A 542 14.47 8.30 32.43
N VAL A 543 13.38 8.83 31.85
CA VAL A 543 13.43 9.64 30.64
C VAL A 543 13.93 11.05 30.97
N GLN A 544 13.44 11.63 32.05
CA GLN A 544 13.90 12.93 32.55
C GLN A 544 15.38 12.89 32.94
N PHE A 545 15.82 11.81 33.59
CA PHE A 545 17.22 11.61 33.94
C PHE A 545 18.11 11.47 32.70
N GLU A 546 17.65 10.74 31.68
CA GLU A 546 18.39 10.63 30.41
C GLU A 546 18.51 11.98 29.69
N VAL A 547 17.46 12.79 29.70
CA VAL A 547 17.50 14.17 29.16
C VAL A 547 18.55 15.01 29.89
N ALA A 548 18.56 14.98 31.22
CA ALA A 548 19.55 15.72 32.02
C ALA A 548 20.99 15.30 31.68
N MET A 549 21.24 13.99 31.54
CA MET A 549 22.57 13.47 31.24
C MET A 549 23.06 13.84 29.83
N ARG A 550 22.19 13.74 28.81
CA ARG A 550 22.55 14.09 27.43
C ARG A 550 22.81 15.59 27.26
N ILE A 551 22.04 16.44 27.94
CA ILE A 551 22.29 17.89 27.94
C ILE A 551 23.64 18.18 28.59
N CYS A 552 23.95 17.57 29.74
CA CYS A 552 25.26 17.72 30.38
C CYS A 552 26.42 17.31 29.47
N GLU A 553 26.33 16.19 28.75
CA GLU A 553 27.39 15.76 27.83
C GLU A 553 27.63 16.74 26.67
N ARG A 554 26.57 17.33 26.14
CA ARG A 554 26.65 18.32 25.07
C ARG A 554 27.19 19.67 25.53
N LEU A 555 26.80 20.12 26.73
CA LEU A 555 27.38 21.29 27.36
C LEU A 555 28.89 21.11 27.61
N LYS A 556 29.33 19.90 28.00
CA LYS A 556 30.77 19.58 28.13
C LYS A 556 31.50 19.59 26.79
N ALA A 557 30.80 19.32 25.68
CA ALA A 557 31.31 19.46 24.33
C ALA A 557 31.27 20.92 23.81
N HIS A 558 31.00 21.90 24.67
CA HIS A 558 30.88 23.33 24.36
C HIS A 558 29.72 23.69 23.42
N GLU A 559 28.67 22.85 23.36
CA GLU A 559 27.42 23.23 22.70
C GLU A 559 26.61 24.22 23.58
N PRO A 560 26.02 25.29 23.02
CA PRO A 560 25.17 26.21 23.79
C PRO A 560 23.93 25.51 24.36
N LEU A 561 23.51 25.91 25.57
CA LEU A 561 22.40 25.27 26.29
C LEU A 561 21.10 25.19 25.47
N ASP A 562 20.74 26.24 24.75
CA ASP A 562 19.52 26.27 23.93
C ASP A 562 19.57 25.25 22.77
N ALA A 563 20.74 25.12 22.14
CA ALA A 563 20.97 24.15 21.06
C ALA A 563 20.98 22.72 21.60
N SER A 564 21.63 22.48 22.75
CA SER A 564 21.64 21.18 23.41
C SER A 564 20.24 20.76 23.88
N LYS A 565 19.48 21.69 24.47
CA LYS A 565 18.09 21.47 24.88
C LYS A 565 17.23 21.06 23.69
N TYR A 566 17.25 21.84 22.60
CA TYR A 566 16.46 21.53 21.42
C TYR A 566 16.84 20.18 20.79
N SER A 567 18.14 19.93 20.61
CA SER A 567 18.64 18.71 19.98
C SER A 567 18.34 17.45 20.79
N VAL A 568 18.46 17.50 22.12
CA VAL A 568 18.18 16.34 22.98
C VAL A 568 16.69 16.01 23.00
N PHE A 569 15.82 17.02 23.08
CA PHE A 569 14.38 16.80 23.04
C PHE A 569 13.91 16.33 21.65
N ALA A 570 14.56 16.75 20.56
CA ALA A 570 14.33 16.23 19.22
C ALA A 570 14.73 14.75 19.08
N GLU A 571 15.94 14.39 19.54
CA GLU A 571 16.47 13.03 19.44
C GLU A 571 15.68 12.00 20.25
N LEU A 572 15.11 12.41 21.39
CA LEU A 572 14.29 11.56 22.25
C LEU A 572 12.80 11.60 21.89
N GLY A 573 12.40 12.38 20.87
CA GLY A 573 10.99 12.52 20.48
C GLY A 573 10.12 13.24 21.53
N LEU A 574 10.72 14.13 22.32
CA LEU A 574 10.10 14.84 23.45
C LEU A 574 9.80 16.32 23.16
N LEU A 575 9.89 16.79 21.90
CA LEU A 575 9.71 18.21 21.55
C LEU A 575 8.39 18.84 22.07
N ASN A 576 7.34 18.03 22.27
CA ASN A 576 6.08 18.49 22.88
C ASN A 576 6.26 19.03 24.31
N ARG A 577 7.29 18.56 25.03
CA ARG A 577 7.66 19.03 26.38
C ARG A 577 8.59 20.25 26.34
N PHE A 578 9.24 20.53 25.21
CA PHE A 578 10.11 21.69 25.03
C PHE A 578 9.32 23.01 25.04
N HIS A 579 8.14 23.03 24.41
CA HIS A 579 7.30 24.23 24.28
C HIS A 579 6.43 24.53 25.51
N GLY A 580 6.19 23.55 26.39
CA GLY A 580 5.39 23.71 27.61
C GLY A 580 6.04 24.52 28.73
N GLN A 581 7.32 24.87 28.60
CA GLN A 581 8.06 25.68 29.59
C GLN A 581 8.12 27.18 29.24
N SER A 582 7.46 27.61 28.15
CA SER A 582 7.47 29.01 27.67
C SER A 582 6.15 29.74 27.93
N SER A 583 5.35 29.28 28.91
CA SER A 583 4.04 29.84 29.28
C SER A 583 4.05 30.40 30.70
#